data_AF-X1GMS3-F1
#
_entry.id   AF-X1GMS3-F1
#
_cell.length_a   1.000
_cell.length_b   1.000
_cell.length_c   1.000
_cell.angle_alpha   90.00
_cell.angle_beta   90.00
_cell.angle_gamma   90.00
#
_symmetry.space_group_name_H-M   'P 1'
#
loop_
_entity.id
_entity.type
_entity.pdbx_description
1 polymer ?
#
loop_
_entity_poly.entity_id
_entity_poly.type
_entity_poly.pdbx_seq_one_letter_code
_entity_poly.pdbx_strand_id
1 'polypeptide(L)'
;MSIKTFQDLIKEVHEKGICQECGGCTSFCSAAFEEVIGFKKPNSPPEYINKDACLECGICYYLCPQTHILDDELNKTYKFTDFKSIPLGHFEGIFSCQSTDPDFLKYGTDGGVVNSIINYMI
;
A
#
# COMPACT_ATOMS: atom_id res chain seq x y z
N MET A 1 -17.81 -9.65 14.87
CA MET A 1 -18.01 -9.06 13.54
C MET A 1 -17.52 -10.07 12.52
N SER A 2 -18.25 -10.28 11.43
CA SER A 2 -17.77 -11.14 10.34
C SER A 2 -16.59 -10.46 9.64
N ILE A 3 -15.65 -11.26 9.14
CA ILE A 3 -14.53 -10.77 8.33
C ILE A 3 -15.09 -10.12 7.05
N LYS A 4 -14.61 -8.92 6.72
CA LYS A 4 -14.95 -8.24 5.46
C LYS A 4 -14.20 -8.89 4.31
N THR A 5 -14.78 -8.92 3.12
CA THR A 5 -14.23 -9.63 1.95
C THR A 5 -13.99 -8.68 0.77
N PHE A 6 -13.44 -9.20 -0.34
CA PHE A 6 -13.37 -8.42 -1.58
C PHE A 6 -14.77 -8.08 -2.12
N GLN A 7 -15.79 -8.87 -1.82
CA GLN A 7 -17.16 -8.55 -2.21
C GLN A 7 -17.69 -7.32 -1.46
N ASP A 8 -17.36 -7.18 -0.17
CA ASP A 8 -17.66 -5.97 0.59
C ASP A 8 -16.91 -4.77 0.01
N LEU A 9 -15.64 -4.96 -0.39
CA LEU A 9 -14.84 -3.88 -0.98
C LEU A 9 -15.44 -3.40 -2.31
N ILE A 10 -15.88 -4.32 -3.17
CA ILE A 10 -16.59 -3.98 -4.41
C ILE A 10 -17.80 -3.10 -4.09
N LYS A 11 -18.65 -3.53 -3.16
CA LYS A 11 -19.87 -2.79 -2.80
C LYS A 11 -19.59 -1.43 -2.16
N GLU A 12 -18.62 -1.37 -1.26
CA GLU A 12 -18.41 -0.19 -0.42
C GLU A 12 -17.48 0.85 -1.04
N VAL A 13 -16.64 0.44 -2.01
CA VAL A 13 -15.62 1.29 -2.64
C VAL A 13 -15.79 1.32 -4.17
N HIS A 14 -15.86 0.18 -4.85
CA HIS A 14 -15.90 0.17 -6.32
C HIS A 14 -17.23 0.70 -6.86
N GLU A 15 -18.36 0.20 -6.37
CA GLU A 15 -19.71 0.61 -6.78
C GLU A 15 -20.01 2.07 -6.42
N LYS A 16 -19.34 2.62 -5.40
CA LYS A 16 -19.42 4.04 -5.05
C LYS A 16 -18.54 4.94 -5.91
N GLY A 17 -17.69 4.37 -6.78
CA GLY A 17 -16.81 5.13 -7.68
C GLY A 17 -15.64 5.82 -6.97
N ILE A 18 -15.22 5.35 -5.80
CA ILE A 18 -14.13 5.95 -5.01
C ILE A 18 -12.82 5.14 -5.07
N CYS A 19 -12.79 4.03 -5.80
CA CYS A 19 -11.57 3.28 -6.05
C CYS A 19 -10.56 4.14 -6.83
N GLN A 20 -9.32 4.20 -6.34
CA GLN A 20 -8.22 4.96 -6.97
C GLN A 20 -7.33 4.07 -7.85
N GLU A 21 -7.74 2.82 -8.09
CA GLU A 21 -7.07 1.90 -9.02
C GLU A 21 -5.58 1.65 -8.70
N CYS A 22 -5.19 1.78 -7.43
CA CYS A 22 -3.80 1.65 -7.00
C CYS A 22 -3.24 0.22 -7.04
N GLY A 23 -4.09 -0.78 -7.24
CA GLY A 23 -3.69 -2.19 -7.34
C GLY A 23 -3.35 -2.89 -6.03
N GLY A 24 -3.51 -2.24 -4.87
CA GLY A 24 -3.20 -2.85 -3.56
C GLY A 24 -3.93 -4.17 -3.31
N CYS A 25 -5.22 -4.25 -3.66
CA CYS A 25 -6.01 -5.48 -3.48
C CYS A 25 -5.53 -6.64 -4.37
N THR A 26 -4.93 -6.34 -5.53
CA THR A 26 -4.32 -7.33 -6.42
C THR A 26 -2.97 -7.80 -5.86
N SER A 27 -2.09 -6.86 -5.52
CA SER A 27 -0.70 -7.18 -5.12
C SER A 27 -0.59 -7.92 -3.79
N PHE A 28 -1.47 -7.62 -2.83
CA PHE A 28 -1.42 -8.20 -1.48
C PHE A 28 -2.43 -9.33 -1.26
N CYS A 29 -3.11 -9.78 -2.32
CA CYS A 29 -4.01 -10.92 -2.19
C CYS A 29 -3.22 -12.14 -1.67
N SER A 30 -3.66 -12.76 -0.58
CA SER A 30 -2.98 -13.95 -0.02
C SER A 30 -3.02 -15.16 -0.96
N ALA A 31 -3.91 -15.13 -1.95
CA ALA A 31 -3.99 -16.11 -3.03
C ALA A 31 -3.60 -15.48 -4.39
N ALA A 32 -2.69 -14.49 -4.40
CA ALA A 32 -2.28 -13.80 -5.63
C ALA A 32 -1.71 -14.75 -6.70
N PHE A 33 -1.08 -15.87 -6.30
CA PHE A 33 -0.58 -16.89 -7.23
C PHE A 33 -1.68 -17.58 -8.04
N GLU A 34 -2.92 -17.58 -7.55
CA GLU A 34 -4.11 -18.10 -8.24
C GLU A 34 -4.84 -17.02 -9.05
N GLU A 35 -4.23 -15.83 -9.16
CA GLU A 35 -4.75 -14.66 -9.88
C GLU A 35 -6.17 -14.28 -9.44
N VAL A 36 -6.50 -14.31 -8.14
CA VAL A 36 -7.89 -14.11 -7.67
C VAL A 36 -8.49 -12.75 -8.06
N ILE A 37 -7.71 -11.68 -7.96
CA ILE A 37 -8.12 -10.28 -8.20
C ILE A 37 -7.23 -9.69 -9.28
N GLY A 38 -7.78 -8.94 -10.23
CA GLY A 38 -7.00 -8.36 -11.32
C GLY A 38 -7.73 -7.27 -12.10
N PHE A 39 -6.98 -6.51 -12.90
CA PHE A 39 -7.52 -5.49 -13.79
C PHE A 39 -7.87 -6.09 -15.15
N LYS A 40 -9.16 -6.09 -15.52
CA LYS A 40 -9.59 -6.54 -16.85
C LYS A 40 -9.60 -5.44 -17.89
N LYS A 41 -9.77 -4.19 -17.47
CA LYS A 41 -9.86 -3.02 -18.36
C LYS A 41 -9.02 -1.87 -17.81
N PRO A 42 -8.41 -1.05 -18.68
CA PRO A 42 -7.77 0.20 -18.27
C PRO A 42 -8.79 1.14 -17.61
N ASN A 43 -8.34 1.95 -16.65
CA ASN A 43 -9.15 2.96 -15.97
C ASN A 43 -10.43 2.37 -15.35
N SER A 44 -10.29 1.22 -14.69
CA SER A 44 -11.40 0.57 -13.99
C SER A 44 -10.93 -0.15 -12.72
N PRO A 45 -11.78 -0.26 -11.70
CA PRO A 45 -11.46 -1.01 -10.50
C PRO A 45 -11.12 -2.47 -10.79
N PRO A 46 -10.24 -3.11 -9.99
CA PRO A 46 -10.01 -4.55 -10.07
C PRO A 46 -11.29 -5.37 -9.87
N GLU A 47 -11.35 -6.50 -10.54
CA GLU A 47 -12.45 -7.46 -10.47
C GLU A 47 -11.95 -8.81 -9.97
N TYR A 48 -12.89 -9.68 -9.57
CA TYR A 48 -12.59 -11.10 -9.45
C TYR A 48 -12.23 -11.66 -10.83
N ILE A 49 -11.10 -12.34 -10.91
CA ILE A 49 -10.69 -13.15 -12.07
C ILE A 49 -10.96 -14.63 -11.76
N ASN A 50 -10.49 -15.12 -10.61
CA ASN A 50 -10.72 -16.47 -10.10
C ASN A 50 -11.36 -16.42 -8.71
N LYS A 51 -12.68 -16.21 -8.66
CA LYS A 51 -13.41 -16.05 -7.40
C LYS A 51 -13.37 -17.30 -6.51
N ASP A 52 -13.36 -18.48 -7.12
CA ASP A 52 -13.42 -19.76 -6.39
C ASP A 52 -12.12 -20.05 -5.62
N ALA A 53 -10.99 -19.47 -6.04
CA ALA A 53 -9.73 -19.52 -5.30
C ALA A 53 -9.62 -18.45 -4.19
N CYS A 54 -10.64 -17.61 -4.00
CA CYS A 54 -10.64 -16.59 -2.95
C CYS A 54 -10.75 -17.23 -1.56
N LEU A 55 -9.79 -16.93 -0.69
CA LEU A 55 -9.78 -17.41 0.71
C LEU A 55 -10.74 -16.63 1.63
N GLU A 56 -11.42 -15.61 1.11
CA GLU A 56 -12.29 -14.69 1.88
C GLU A 56 -11.61 -14.07 3.12
N CYS A 57 -10.27 -13.94 3.09
CA CYS A 57 -9.45 -13.49 4.21
C CYS A 57 -9.58 -11.99 4.55
N GLY A 58 -10.10 -11.19 3.62
CA GLY A 58 -10.36 -9.77 3.83
C GLY A 58 -9.18 -8.81 3.70
N ILE A 59 -7.94 -9.29 3.49
CA ILE A 59 -6.75 -8.43 3.39
C ILE A 59 -6.96 -7.29 2.38
N CYS A 60 -7.51 -7.60 1.20
CA CYS A 60 -7.88 -6.61 0.18
C CYS A 60 -8.80 -5.49 0.68
N TYR A 61 -9.72 -5.78 1.62
CA TYR A 61 -10.61 -4.81 2.22
C TYR A 61 -9.85 -3.93 3.23
N TYR A 62 -9.17 -4.57 4.19
CA TYR A 62 -8.50 -3.86 5.29
C TYR A 62 -7.33 -2.99 4.82
N LEU A 63 -6.63 -3.37 3.75
CA LEU A 63 -5.55 -2.54 3.18
C LEU A 63 -6.06 -1.38 2.34
N CYS A 64 -7.33 -1.40 1.91
CA CYS A 64 -7.83 -0.38 1.00
C CYS A 64 -8.01 0.93 1.78
N PRO A 65 -7.28 2.01 1.40
CA PRO A 65 -7.32 3.27 2.13
C PRO A 65 -8.69 3.97 2.06
N GLN A 66 -9.55 3.57 1.13
CA GLN A 66 -10.90 4.12 0.99
C GLN A 66 -11.92 3.53 1.97
N THR A 67 -11.56 2.46 2.69
CA THR A 67 -12.46 1.85 3.68
C THR A 67 -12.38 2.53 5.04
N HIS A 68 -11.27 3.22 5.32
CA HIS A 68 -10.98 3.88 6.60
C HIS A 68 -11.13 2.99 7.85
N ILE A 69 -11.26 1.67 7.68
CA ILE A 69 -11.62 0.74 8.76
C ILE A 69 -10.51 0.62 9.81
N LEU A 70 -9.26 0.86 9.41
CA LEU A 70 -8.10 0.79 10.27
C LEU A 70 -7.64 2.17 10.80
N ASP A 71 -8.27 3.27 10.39
CA ASP A 71 -7.77 4.62 10.67
C ASP A 71 -7.62 4.87 12.18
N ASP A 72 -8.63 4.52 12.98
CA ASP A 72 -8.57 4.70 14.44
C ASP A 72 -7.42 3.90 15.09
N GLU A 73 -7.21 2.66 14.65
CA GLU A 73 -6.15 1.80 15.17
C GLU A 73 -4.76 2.29 14.74
N LEU A 74 -4.60 2.65 13.47
CA LEU A 74 -3.36 3.18 12.93
C LEU A 74 -3.01 4.52 13.56
N ASN A 75 -3.99 5.42 13.71
CA ASN A 75 -3.79 6.73 14.33
C ASN A 75 -3.36 6.59 15.79
N LYS A 76 -3.98 5.66 16.54
CA LYS A 76 -3.57 5.35 17.92
C LYS A 76 -2.16 4.75 17.97
N THR A 77 -1.86 3.81 17.08
CA THR A 77 -0.58 3.08 17.05
C THR A 77 0.58 4.01 16.72
N TYR A 78 0.41 4.84 15.69
CA TYR A 78 1.41 5.78 15.20
C TYR A 78 1.28 7.17 15.80
N LYS A 79 0.44 7.34 16.83
CA LYS A 79 0.20 8.61 17.53
C LYS A 79 -0.10 9.78 16.58
N PHE A 80 -0.76 9.48 15.45
CA PHE A 80 -1.19 10.50 14.51
C PHE A 80 -2.41 11.22 15.10
N THR A 81 -2.27 12.51 15.34
CA THR A 81 -3.33 13.36 15.89
C THR A 81 -4.10 14.08 14.79
N ASP A 82 -3.39 14.83 13.94
CA ASP A 82 -3.97 15.53 12.80
C ASP A 82 -2.88 15.96 11.83
N PHE A 83 -3.30 16.29 10.60
CA PHE A 83 -2.38 16.71 9.54
C PHE A 83 -1.68 18.05 9.81
N LYS A 84 -2.30 18.97 10.59
CA LYS A 84 -1.68 20.26 10.90
C LYS A 84 -0.53 20.11 11.89
N SER A 85 -0.67 19.20 12.84
CA SER A 85 0.37 18.90 13.83
C SER A 85 1.45 17.98 13.26
N ILE A 86 1.10 17.02 12.39
CA ILE A 86 2.04 16.03 11.85
C ILE A 86 1.82 15.85 10.33
N PRO A 87 2.23 16.81 9.48
CA PRO A 87 1.92 16.79 8.04
C PRO A 87 2.62 15.66 7.27
N LEU A 88 3.75 15.15 7.80
CA LEU A 88 4.49 14.02 7.22
C LEU A 88 4.02 12.65 7.77
N GLY A 89 3.08 12.62 8.71
CA GLY A 89 2.77 11.42 9.49
C GLY A 89 3.87 11.04 10.48
N HIS A 90 3.76 9.87 11.07
CA HIS A 90 4.74 9.36 12.05
C HIS A 90 6.08 9.04 11.37
N PHE A 91 7.17 9.54 11.94
CA PHE A 91 8.53 9.22 11.52
C PHE A 91 9.40 8.96 12.75
N GLU A 92 10.33 8.00 12.66
CA GLU A 92 11.29 7.72 13.73
C GLU A 92 12.43 8.75 13.74
N GLY A 93 12.82 9.25 12.56
CA GLY A 93 13.84 10.29 12.41
C GLY A 93 13.91 10.81 10.98
N ILE A 94 14.33 12.07 10.83
CA ILE A 94 14.58 12.70 9.53
C ILE A 94 16.06 13.07 9.48
N PHE A 95 16.78 12.52 8.50
CA PHE A 95 18.22 12.69 8.36
C PHE A 95 18.55 13.22 6.97
N SER A 96 19.53 14.12 6.91
CA SER A 96 20.17 14.51 5.66
C SER A 96 21.49 13.75 5.57
N CYS A 97 21.66 12.94 4.53
CA CYS A 97 22.76 12.01 4.39
C CYS A 97 23.42 12.18 3.02
N GLN A 98 24.67 11.74 2.91
CA GLN A 98 25.41 11.65 1.65
C GLN A 98 26.29 10.39 1.69
N SER A 99 26.49 9.75 0.54
CA SER A 99 27.40 8.62 0.40
C SER A 99 28.84 9.02 0.68
N THR A 100 29.62 8.10 1.25
CA THR A 100 31.08 8.22 1.36
C THR A 100 31.80 7.52 0.20
N ASP A 101 31.09 6.78 -0.65
CA ASP A 101 31.64 6.11 -1.81
C ASP A 101 31.84 7.11 -2.96
N PRO A 102 33.08 7.31 -3.46
CA PRO A 102 33.35 8.26 -4.54
C PRO A 102 32.60 7.98 -5.84
N ASP A 103 32.32 6.71 -6.16
CA ASP A 103 31.59 6.34 -7.36
C ASP A 103 30.09 6.64 -7.20
N PHE A 104 29.51 6.39 -6.02
CA PHE A 104 28.12 6.78 -5.75
C PHE A 104 27.93 8.29 -5.66
N LEU A 105 28.93 9.02 -5.16
CA LEU A 105 28.92 10.48 -5.22
C LEU A 105 28.92 11.01 -6.65
N LYS A 106 29.65 10.34 -7.55
CA LYS A 106 29.83 10.79 -8.94
C LYS A 106 28.67 10.37 -9.85
N TYR A 107 28.12 9.18 -9.64
CA TYR A 107 27.16 8.57 -10.57
C TYR A 107 25.77 8.35 -9.95
N GLY A 108 25.62 8.47 -8.64
CA GLY A 108 24.35 8.31 -7.94
C GLY A 108 23.51 9.59 -7.90
N THR A 109 22.20 9.44 -7.72
CA THR A 109 21.27 10.55 -7.46
C THR A 109 21.32 11.00 -6.00
N ASP A 110 21.11 12.29 -5.77
CA ASP A 110 20.89 12.88 -4.43
C ASP A 110 21.96 12.50 -3.40
N GLY A 111 23.23 12.70 -3.77
CA GLY A 111 24.38 12.38 -2.93
C GLY A 111 24.67 10.89 -2.77
N GLY A 112 24.03 10.01 -3.54
CA GLY A 112 24.35 8.57 -3.60
C GLY A 112 23.82 7.75 -2.41
N VAL A 113 22.92 8.31 -1.59
CA VAL A 113 22.38 7.62 -0.41
C VAL A 113 21.60 6.37 -0.82
N VAL A 114 20.71 6.48 -1.82
CA VAL A 114 19.90 5.36 -2.30
C VAL A 114 20.79 4.22 -2.81
N ASN A 115 21.83 4.54 -3.60
CA ASN A 115 22.82 3.57 -4.06
C ASN A 115 23.55 2.89 -2.88
N SER A 116 23.93 3.67 -1.87
CA SER A 116 24.61 3.14 -0.68
C SER A 116 23.74 2.13 0.07
N ILE A 117 22.44 2.42 0.24
CA ILE A 117 21.48 1.52 0.89
C ILE A 117 21.27 0.26 0.06
N ILE A 118 20.99 0.40 -1.24
CA ILE A 118 20.78 -0.76 -2.13
C ILE A 118 22.02 -1.65 -2.15
N ASN A 119 23.21 -1.06 -2.29
CA ASN A 119 24.47 -1.80 -2.32
C ASN A 119 24.76 -2.55 -1.00
N TYR A 120 24.28 -2.05 0.14
CA TYR A 120 24.39 -2.76 1.42
C TYR A 120 23.43 -3.95 1.54
N MET A 121 22.29 -3.90 0.85
CA MET A 121 21.24 -4.94 0.93
C MET A 121 21.43 -6.10 -0.07
N ILE A 122 22.29 -5.92 -1.07
CA ILE A 122 22.65 -6.95 -2.07
C ILE A 122 23.95 -7.65 -1.69
#